data_AF-R7A076-F1
#
_entry.id   AF-R7A076-F1
#
_cell.length_a   1.000
_cell.length_b   1.000
_cell.length_c   1.000
_cell.angle_alpha   90.00
_cell.angle_beta   90.00
_cell.angle_gamma   90.00
#
_symmetry.space_group_name_H-M   'P 1'
#
loop_
_entity.id
_entity.type
_entity.pdbx_description
1 polymer ?
#
loop_
_entity_poly.entity_id
_entity_poly.type
_entity_poly.pdbx_seq_one_letter_code
_entity_poly.pdbx_strand_id
1 'polypeptide(L)'
;MDISSKSDTTVRSYEASLPKETLTQRYIFSDKTDYVSAASTYRDYLTKRYPELVKKEDTTVPMAVEILGAVDNIEHVLGYPVTRSLALTTYSQAQEMLKQLKGAGVENIKAKYTGWFNTGVKQKTAAKVKLVGRLGSKGDLSSLAAYANSTQGLDLFMNAKFTYVMKDKLGDGFGVNRDAAKFVSREIAKLYTLDPIIYQTNEDYENCDPYYLVKPSYTIANIDKYVNTISSSYGVKNVGFEDIGNTLAGDYNPKARVSREASMNMQVDKMKALKESGSLVMTTTGNQYAVPYSDYVTDMDIDTKAVNIIDESVPFYQIALHGLVNYSGSAINLSEDETDMILKSAETGAGLYFTFMNQPSSVLQDTDYTQYYACNFTDWKDTTLELYKKFNTNLGDTYNQFITGHEKLANGVYKTTYENGKSVIVNYNYADYDYNGTKVPQRDFITTTGGGK
;
A
#
# COMPACT_ATOMS: atom_id res chain seq x y z
N MET A 1 11.13 -13.46 -34.01
CA MET A 1 11.66 -12.10 -33.86
C MET A 1 12.67 -11.88 -34.98
N ASP A 2 12.35 -11.06 -35.98
CA ASP A 2 13.20 -10.85 -37.17
C ASP A 2 14.30 -9.82 -36.86
N ILE A 3 15.52 -10.31 -36.71
CA ILE A 3 16.71 -9.55 -36.31
C ILE A 3 17.22 -8.68 -37.49
N SER A 4 16.84 -9.01 -38.74
CA SER A 4 17.34 -8.34 -39.95
C SER A 4 16.85 -6.89 -40.12
N SER A 5 15.80 -6.50 -39.39
CA SER A 5 15.21 -5.16 -39.42
C SER A 5 15.73 -4.22 -38.32
N LYS A 6 16.56 -4.71 -37.37
CA LYS A 6 17.03 -3.93 -36.22
C LYS A 6 18.47 -3.47 -36.42
N SER A 7 18.76 -2.21 -36.06
CA SER A 7 20.14 -1.68 -36.09
C SER A 7 21.03 -2.42 -35.10
N ASP A 8 22.34 -2.51 -35.35
CA ASP A 8 23.33 -3.09 -34.41
C ASP A 8 23.23 -2.50 -32.99
N THR A 9 22.88 -1.22 -32.89
CA THR A 9 22.64 -0.51 -31.63
C THR A 9 21.40 -0.97 -30.86
N THR A 10 20.43 -1.59 -31.53
CA THR A 10 19.21 -2.17 -30.92
C THR A 10 19.45 -3.63 -30.48
N VAL A 11 20.48 -4.29 -31.03
CA VAL A 11 20.86 -5.68 -30.71
C VAL A 11 21.76 -5.75 -29.46
N ARG A 12 22.49 -4.68 -29.11
CA ARG A 12 23.22 -4.58 -27.83
C ARG A 12 22.27 -4.20 -26.69
N SER A 13 21.74 -5.20 -26.00
CA SER A 13 20.79 -5.01 -24.87
C SER A 13 21.46 -4.73 -23.51
N TYR A 14 22.68 -4.20 -23.50
CA TYR A 14 23.40 -3.85 -22.28
C TYR A 14 23.88 -2.40 -22.32
N GLU A 15 23.96 -1.79 -21.14
CA GLU A 15 24.41 -0.41 -20.96
C GLU A 15 25.88 -0.25 -21.38
N ALA A 16 26.22 0.89 -21.99
CA ALA A 16 27.57 1.16 -22.49
C ALA A 16 28.64 1.29 -21.39
N SER A 17 28.23 1.55 -20.15
CA SER A 17 29.10 1.61 -18.99
C SER A 17 28.32 1.25 -17.73
N LEU A 18 29.02 0.83 -16.67
CA LEU A 18 28.41 0.68 -15.35
C LEU A 18 27.84 2.03 -14.88
N PRO A 19 26.75 2.03 -14.08
CA PRO A 19 26.30 3.23 -13.41
C PRO A 19 27.42 3.82 -12.53
N LYS A 20 27.45 5.15 -12.38
CA LYS A 20 28.34 5.83 -11.42
C LYS A 20 27.73 5.78 -10.02
N GLU A 21 27.57 4.56 -9.51
CA GLU A 21 26.89 4.25 -8.25
C GLU A 21 27.81 3.38 -7.37
N THR A 22 27.62 3.43 -6.06
CA THR A 22 28.49 2.73 -5.09
C THR A 22 27.73 1.58 -4.45
N LEU A 23 28.09 0.36 -4.84
CA LEU A 23 27.60 -0.84 -4.15
C LEU A 23 28.31 -0.97 -2.80
N THR A 24 27.56 -0.81 -1.71
CA THR A 24 28.08 -0.93 -0.34
C THR A 24 27.56 -2.20 0.30
N GLN A 25 28.48 -3.02 0.83
CA GLN A 25 28.14 -4.15 1.69
C GLN A 25 28.59 -3.83 3.12
N ARG A 26 27.71 -4.04 4.10
CA ARG A 26 27.99 -3.81 5.51
C ARG A 26 27.73 -5.09 6.28
N TYR A 27 28.75 -5.56 6.98
CA TYR A 27 28.66 -6.72 7.86
C TYR A 27 28.53 -6.26 9.30
N ILE A 28 27.56 -6.81 10.03
CA ILE A 28 27.40 -6.60 11.46
C ILE A 28 27.57 -7.97 12.11
N PHE A 29 28.58 -8.10 12.98
CA PHE A 29 28.87 -9.33 13.70
C PHE A 29 28.23 -9.29 15.09
N SER A 30 27.59 -10.38 15.49
CA SER A 30 26.89 -10.53 16.77
C SER A 30 27.12 -11.94 17.29
N ASP A 31 27.34 -12.06 18.61
CA ASP A 31 27.45 -13.37 19.28
C ASP A 31 26.08 -14.01 19.53
N LYS A 32 24.99 -13.24 19.37
CA LYS A 32 23.61 -13.76 19.41
C LYS A 32 23.25 -14.38 18.05
N THR A 33 22.69 -15.58 18.09
CA THR A 33 22.44 -16.40 16.89
C THR A 33 20.97 -16.49 16.47
N ASP A 34 20.05 -15.93 17.25
CA ASP A 34 18.61 -15.99 16.95
C ASP A 34 18.17 -14.82 16.03
N TYR A 35 17.10 -15.06 15.25
CA TYR A 35 16.61 -14.09 14.27
C TYR A 35 16.00 -12.83 14.92
N VAL A 36 15.51 -12.91 16.17
CA VAL A 36 14.93 -11.76 16.88
C VAL A 36 16.03 -10.77 17.25
N SER A 37 17.17 -11.28 17.72
CA SER A 37 18.38 -10.50 17.99
C SER A 37 18.95 -9.88 16.71
N ALA A 38 18.95 -10.62 15.60
CA ALA A 38 19.37 -10.11 14.30
C ALA A 38 18.44 -8.98 13.80
N ALA A 39 17.12 -9.15 13.90
CA ALA A 39 16.14 -8.12 13.56
C ALA A 39 16.26 -6.88 14.45
N SER A 40 16.51 -7.07 15.76
CA SER A 40 16.78 -5.96 16.70
C SER A 40 18.05 -5.19 16.34
N THR A 41 19.11 -5.90 15.95
CA THR A 41 20.35 -5.27 15.44
C THR A 41 20.10 -4.49 14.16
N TYR A 42 19.24 -5.02 13.28
CA TYR A 42 18.84 -4.34 12.06
C TYR A 42 18.00 -3.09 12.35
N ARG A 43 17.09 -3.12 13.33
CA ARG A 43 16.38 -1.93 13.83
C ARG A 43 17.34 -0.84 14.30
N ASP A 44 18.36 -1.18 15.07
CA ASP A 44 19.38 -0.22 15.52
C ASP A 44 20.15 0.40 14.35
N TYR A 45 20.41 -0.39 13.30
CA TYR A 45 20.98 0.13 12.06
C TYR A 45 20.02 1.09 11.34
N LEU A 46 18.74 0.72 11.20
CA LEU A 46 17.74 1.53 10.52
C LEU A 46 17.54 2.88 11.23
N THR A 47 17.38 2.89 12.56
CA THR A 47 17.17 4.13 13.34
C THR A 47 18.38 5.05 13.31
N LYS A 48 19.62 4.50 13.27
CA LYS A 48 20.85 5.30 13.07
C LYS A 48 20.95 5.85 11.65
N ARG A 49 20.51 5.09 10.65
CA ARG A 49 20.60 5.46 9.23
C ARG A 49 19.52 6.44 8.79
N TYR A 50 18.35 6.37 9.42
CA TYR A 50 17.16 7.15 9.10
C TYR A 50 16.60 7.79 10.37
N PRO A 51 17.01 9.03 10.69
CA PRO A 51 16.52 9.78 11.85
C PRO A 51 14.99 9.99 11.86
N GLU A 52 14.34 9.85 10.70
CA GLU A 52 12.89 9.95 10.54
C GLU A 52 12.12 8.75 11.12
N LEU A 53 12.80 7.61 11.36
CA LEU A 53 12.26 6.46 12.07
C LEU A 53 12.31 6.70 13.57
N VAL A 54 11.31 7.42 14.06
CA VAL A 54 11.11 7.71 15.47
C VAL A 54 10.05 6.78 16.06
N LYS A 55 10.16 6.52 17.37
CA LYS A 55 9.17 5.73 18.09
C LYS A 55 7.80 6.38 17.97
N LYS A 56 6.78 5.55 17.71
CA LYS A 56 5.39 5.96 17.66
C LYS A 56 4.84 6.18 19.06
N GLU A 57 3.75 6.94 19.14
CA GLU A 57 3.03 7.21 20.39
C GLU A 57 1.59 6.66 20.33
N ASP A 58 1.32 5.78 19.37
CA ASP A 58 0.01 5.17 19.17
C ASP A 58 -0.33 4.25 20.37
N THR A 59 -1.43 4.57 21.06
CA THR A 59 -1.99 3.77 22.18
C THR A 59 -3.28 3.05 21.81
N THR A 60 -3.65 3.09 20.54
CA THR A 60 -4.79 2.38 19.96
C THR A 60 -4.39 1.76 18.63
N VAL A 61 -5.14 0.73 18.23
CA VAL A 61 -4.90 0.03 16.96
C VAL A 61 -5.03 1.02 15.80
N PRO A 62 -4.02 1.19 14.95
CA PRO A 62 -4.15 1.96 13.74
C PRO A 62 -4.90 1.14 12.69
N MET A 63 -5.94 1.71 12.10
CA MET A 63 -6.75 1.07 11.08
C MET A 63 -6.67 1.84 9.76
N ALA A 64 -6.16 1.18 8.72
CA ALA A 64 -6.26 1.69 7.36
C ALA A 64 -7.64 1.39 6.79
N VAL A 65 -8.19 2.37 6.06
CA VAL A 65 -9.47 2.24 5.37
C VAL A 65 -9.31 2.76 3.95
N GLU A 66 -9.29 1.86 2.97
CA GLU A 66 -9.35 2.25 1.56
C GLU A 66 -10.82 2.46 1.15
N ILE A 67 -11.14 3.64 0.63
CA ILE A 67 -12.46 3.98 0.12
C ILE A 67 -12.38 4.02 -1.41
N LEU A 68 -13.20 3.21 -2.08
CA LEU A 68 -13.27 3.15 -3.53
C LEU A 68 -14.24 4.20 -4.06
N GLY A 69 -13.72 5.15 -4.83
CA GLY A 69 -14.47 6.26 -5.42
C GLY A 69 -15.22 5.85 -6.67
N ALA A 70 -14.54 5.78 -7.80
CA ALA A 70 -15.12 5.35 -9.06
C ALA A 70 -14.27 4.31 -9.76
N VAL A 71 -14.93 3.49 -10.57
CA VAL A 71 -14.31 2.56 -11.52
C VAL A 71 -14.79 2.87 -12.94
N ASP A 72 -14.15 2.32 -13.96
CA ASP A 72 -14.72 2.38 -15.30
C ASP A 72 -15.90 1.43 -15.42
N ASN A 73 -16.89 1.85 -16.19
CA ASN A 73 -18.01 1.02 -16.62
C ASN A 73 -18.35 1.33 -18.07
N ILE A 74 -18.90 0.34 -18.78
CA ILE A 74 -19.38 0.50 -20.14
C ILE A 74 -20.88 0.73 -20.10
N GLU A 75 -21.32 1.89 -20.57
CA GLU A 75 -22.74 2.25 -20.70
C GLU A 75 -23.10 2.38 -22.19
N HIS A 76 -24.26 1.88 -22.61
CA HIS A 76 -24.75 2.09 -23.97
C HIS A 76 -25.49 3.43 -24.09
N VAL A 77 -24.94 4.37 -24.86
CA VAL A 77 -25.56 5.65 -25.17
C VAL A 77 -25.95 5.66 -26.65
N LEU A 78 -27.26 5.73 -26.93
CA LEU A 78 -27.80 5.65 -28.29
C LEU A 78 -27.31 4.38 -29.05
N GLY A 79 -27.19 3.25 -28.33
CA GLY A 79 -26.71 1.98 -28.86
C GLY A 79 -25.19 1.80 -28.88
N TYR A 80 -24.41 2.87 -28.73
CA TYR A 80 -22.95 2.80 -28.74
C TYR A 80 -22.37 2.59 -27.33
N PRO A 81 -21.45 1.63 -27.15
CA PRO A 81 -20.75 1.48 -25.87
C PRO A 81 -19.86 2.69 -25.60
N VAL A 82 -19.99 3.27 -24.41
CA VAL A 82 -19.21 4.44 -23.96
C VAL A 82 -18.66 4.16 -22.57
N THR A 83 -17.34 4.21 -22.42
CA THR A 83 -16.69 4.13 -21.11
C THR A 83 -17.00 5.37 -20.28
N ARG A 84 -17.65 5.19 -19.14
CA ARG A 84 -17.96 6.23 -18.16
C ARG A 84 -17.53 5.77 -16.77
N SER A 85 -17.34 6.71 -15.85
CA SER A 85 -17.02 6.37 -14.47
C SER A 85 -18.27 5.95 -13.72
N LEU A 86 -18.31 4.72 -13.21
CA LEU A 86 -19.30 4.28 -12.24
C LEU A 86 -18.90 4.76 -10.84
N ALA A 87 -19.77 5.51 -10.17
CA ALA A 87 -19.52 5.99 -8.82
C ALA A 87 -19.86 4.88 -7.80
N LEU A 88 -18.85 4.44 -7.06
CA LEU A 88 -18.95 3.44 -5.99
C LEU A 88 -19.14 4.11 -4.62
N THR A 89 -18.42 5.21 -4.36
CA THR A 89 -18.56 6.01 -3.14
C THR A 89 -18.31 7.47 -3.46
N THR A 90 -19.32 8.31 -3.29
CA THR A 90 -19.21 9.78 -3.42
C THR A 90 -18.43 10.40 -2.26
N TYR A 91 -17.97 11.65 -2.42
CA TYR A 91 -17.23 12.36 -1.37
C TYR A 91 -18.04 12.48 -0.07
N SER A 92 -19.35 12.75 -0.18
CA SER A 92 -20.25 12.86 0.97
C SER A 92 -20.49 11.50 1.65
N GLN A 93 -20.59 10.42 0.86
CA GLN A 93 -20.70 9.06 1.42
C GLN A 93 -19.41 8.62 2.11
N ALA A 94 -18.24 8.93 1.55
CA ALA A 94 -16.95 8.68 2.20
C ALA A 94 -16.87 9.40 3.55
N GLN A 95 -17.31 10.67 3.61
CA GLN A 95 -17.39 11.41 4.87
C GLN A 95 -18.31 10.73 5.88
N GLU A 96 -19.47 10.24 5.44
CA GLU A 96 -20.43 9.56 6.31
C GLU A 96 -19.92 8.21 6.83
N MET A 97 -19.22 7.43 6.00
CA MET A 97 -18.55 6.19 6.44
C MET A 97 -17.53 6.48 7.54
N LEU A 98 -16.69 7.49 7.35
CA LEU A 98 -15.68 7.87 8.34
C LEU A 98 -16.32 8.37 9.64
N LYS A 99 -17.44 9.11 9.55
CA LYS A 99 -18.24 9.49 10.73
C LYS A 99 -18.79 8.29 11.48
N GLN A 100 -19.33 7.30 10.77
CA GLN A 100 -19.84 6.07 11.40
C GLN A 100 -18.72 5.29 12.12
N LEU A 101 -17.55 5.14 11.48
CA LEU A 101 -16.40 4.47 12.10
C LEU A 101 -15.89 5.23 13.35
N LYS A 102 -15.70 6.55 13.24
CA LYS A 102 -15.30 7.41 14.36
C LYS A 102 -16.32 7.37 15.50
N GLY A 103 -17.61 7.49 15.16
CA GLY A 103 -18.72 7.48 16.12
C GLY A 103 -18.89 6.14 16.84
N ALA A 104 -18.41 5.05 16.24
CA ALA A 104 -18.40 3.71 16.83
C ALA A 104 -17.13 3.40 17.64
N GLY A 105 -16.22 4.36 17.82
CA GLY A 105 -15.04 4.22 18.68
C GLY A 105 -13.75 3.81 17.97
N VAL A 106 -13.70 3.88 16.64
CA VAL A 106 -12.43 3.72 15.91
C VAL A 106 -11.63 5.03 16.03
N GLU A 107 -10.56 5.01 16.81
CA GLU A 107 -9.84 6.23 17.19
C GLU A 107 -8.79 6.63 16.17
N ASN A 108 -7.99 5.69 15.66
CA ASN A 108 -6.87 5.93 14.77
C ASN A 108 -7.16 5.40 13.35
N ILE A 109 -7.72 6.25 12.49
CA ILE A 109 -8.09 5.93 11.11
C ILE A 109 -7.11 6.57 10.13
N LYS A 110 -6.51 5.76 9.28
CA LYS A 110 -5.73 6.20 8.11
C LYS A 110 -6.55 5.91 6.84
N ALA A 111 -7.33 6.89 6.42
CA ALA A 111 -8.26 6.75 5.29
C ALA A 111 -7.57 7.06 3.97
N LYS A 112 -7.57 6.11 3.03
CA LYS A 112 -7.04 6.26 1.67
C LYS A 112 -8.19 6.32 0.67
N TYR A 113 -8.31 7.40 -0.09
CA TYR A 113 -9.36 7.50 -1.11
C TYR A 113 -8.80 7.14 -2.50
N THR A 114 -9.20 6.00 -3.05
CA THR A 114 -8.76 5.52 -4.36
C THR A 114 -9.81 5.77 -5.44
N GLY A 115 -9.37 6.11 -6.65
CA GLY A 115 -10.27 6.31 -7.79
C GLY A 115 -11.14 7.57 -7.70
N TRP A 116 -10.69 8.58 -6.96
CA TRP A 116 -11.41 9.84 -6.75
C TRP A 116 -11.27 10.83 -7.92
N PHE A 117 -10.26 10.68 -8.78
CA PHE A 117 -9.95 11.58 -9.89
C PHE A 117 -9.76 10.83 -11.22
N ASN A 118 -9.76 11.59 -12.32
CA ASN A 118 -9.36 11.14 -13.66
C ASN A 118 -9.86 9.74 -14.06
N THR A 119 -11.19 9.59 -14.10
CA THR A 119 -11.95 8.40 -14.54
C THR A 119 -12.08 7.24 -13.55
N GLY A 120 -11.38 7.26 -12.41
CA GLY A 120 -11.54 6.23 -11.38
C GLY A 120 -10.24 5.47 -11.07
N VAL A 121 -10.38 4.27 -10.51
CA VAL A 121 -9.28 3.37 -10.09
C VAL A 121 -8.23 3.18 -11.20
N LYS A 122 -8.68 2.91 -12.43
CA LYS A 122 -7.82 2.93 -13.62
C LYS A 122 -7.60 4.37 -14.09
N GLN A 123 -6.79 5.08 -13.31
CA GLN A 123 -6.55 6.50 -13.47
C GLN A 123 -5.77 6.85 -14.74
N LYS A 124 -6.01 8.06 -15.26
CA LYS A 124 -5.07 8.73 -16.18
C LYS A 124 -3.91 9.33 -15.40
N THR A 125 -2.98 9.97 -16.13
CA THR A 125 -1.88 10.73 -15.54
C THR A 125 -2.32 11.69 -14.42
N ALA A 126 -1.53 11.77 -13.35
CA ALA A 126 -1.66 12.76 -12.28
C ALA A 126 -1.17 14.18 -12.68
N ALA A 127 -0.64 14.36 -13.89
CA ALA A 127 -0.19 15.67 -14.39
C ALA A 127 -1.29 16.75 -14.41
N LYS A 128 -2.55 16.33 -14.63
CA LYS A 128 -3.73 17.19 -14.60
C LYS A 128 -4.85 16.50 -13.83
N VAL A 129 -5.05 16.88 -12.58
CA VAL A 129 -6.08 16.30 -11.72
C VAL A 129 -7.44 16.91 -12.04
N LYS A 130 -8.42 16.07 -12.38
CA LYS A 130 -9.82 16.45 -12.53
C LYS A 130 -10.71 15.52 -11.71
N LEU A 131 -11.64 16.10 -10.96
CA LEU A 131 -12.64 15.34 -10.21
C LEU A 131 -13.47 14.46 -11.15
N VAL A 132 -13.83 13.27 -10.68
CA VAL A 132 -14.89 12.48 -11.31
C VAL A 132 -16.21 13.13 -10.91
N GLY A 133 -16.89 13.81 -11.84
CA GLY A 133 -18.09 14.59 -11.52
C GLY A 133 -19.24 13.78 -10.91
N ARG A 134 -19.28 12.46 -11.17
CA ARG A 134 -20.26 11.55 -10.55
C ARG A 134 -19.99 11.26 -9.06
N LEU A 135 -18.80 11.59 -8.54
CA LEU A 135 -18.47 11.47 -7.12
C LEU A 135 -18.89 12.69 -6.29
N GLY A 136 -19.29 13.77 -6.94
CA GLY A 136 -19.69 15.02 -6.31
C GLY A 136 -18.89 16.22 -6.79
N SER A 137 -19.15 17.34 -6.13
CA SER A 137 -18.55 18.64 -6.44
C SER A 137 -17.22 18.85 -5.72
N LYS A 138 -16.53 19.94 -6.08
CA LYS A 138 -15.38 20.44 -5.33
C LYS A 138 -15.72 20.72 -3.86
N GLY A 139 -16.92 21.25 -3.60
CA GLY A 139 -17.39 21.56 -2.25
C GLY A 139 -17.55 20.32 -1.39
N ASP A 140 -18.07 19.24 -1.97
CA ASP A 140 -18.24 17.96 -1.26
C ASP A 140 -16.89 17.36 -0.87
N LEU A 141 -15.89 17.39 -1.76
CA LEU A 141 -14.54 16.93 -1.44
C LEU A 141 -13.87 17.83 -0.39
N SER A 142 -14.04 19.15 -0.48
CA SER A 142 -13.52 20.07 0.54
C SER A 142 -14.21 19.91 1.89
N SER A 143 -15.49 19.53 1.93
CA SER A 143 -16.18 19.16 3.18
C SER A 143 -15.57 17.90 3.80
N LEU A 144 -15.35 16.85 2.99
CA LEU A 144 -14.67 15.64 3.45
C LEU A 144 -13.27 15.94 4.00
N ALA A 145 -12.50 16.77 3.30
CA ALA A 145 -11.19 17.21 3.73
C ALA A 145 -11.24 18.01 5.05
N ALA A 146 -12.19 18.95 5.18
CA ALA A 146 -12.37 19.74 6.39
C ALA A 146 -12.75 18.85 7.59
N TYR A 147 -13.65 17.88 7.38
CA TYR A 147 -14.02 16.91 8.41
C TYR A 147 -12.80 16.10 8.88
N ALA A 148 -12.01 15.56 7.96
CA ALA A 148 -10.79 14.82 8.28
C ALA A 148 -9.79 15.71 9.07
N ASN A 149 -9.48 16.89 8.56
CA ASN A 149 -8.56 17.84 9.20
C ASN A 149 -9.00 18.27 10.62
N SER A 150 -10.31 18.35 10.89
CA SER A 150 -10.85 18.72 12.20
C SER A 150 -11.02 17.55 13.17
N THR A 151 -10.86 16.31 12.70
CA THR A 151 -11.14 15.11 13.49
C THR A 151 -9.85 14.47 13.99
N GLN A 152 -9.62 14.51 15.30
CA GLN A 152 -8.45 13.89 15.89
C GLN A 152 -8.36 12.39 15.55
N GLY A 153 -7.16 11.95 15.17
CA GLY A 153 -6.89 10.55 14.81
C GLY A 153 -7.47 10.12 13.45
N LEU A 154 -7.92 11.05 12.61
CA LEU A 154 -8.36 10.76 11.24
C LEU A 154 -7.46 11.46 10.22
N ASP A 155 -6.69 10.69 9.47
CA ASP A 155 -5.88 11.18 8.36
C ASP A 155 -6.49 10.76 7.03
N LEU A 156 -6.71 11.72 6.12
CA LEU A 156 -7.22 11.46 4.78
C LEU A 156 -6.10 11.60 3.74
N PHE A 157 -5.76 10.50 3.07
CA PHE A 157 -4.78 10.39 2.00
C PHE A 157 -5.49 10.32 0.65
N MET A 158 -5.15 11.23 -0.26
CA MET A 158 -5.62 11.14 -1.65
C MET A 158 -4.70 10.17 -2.40
N ASN A 159 -5.21 9.02 -2.81
CA ASN A 159 -4.40 7.99 -3.46
C ASN A 159 -4.13 8.34 -4.94
N ALA A 160 -2.94 8.00 -5.42
CA ALA A 160 -2.58 8.09 -6.84
C ALA A 160 -1.41 7.17 -7.23
N LYS A 161 -1.39 6.80 -8.52
CA LYS A 161 -0.26 6.19 -9.24
C LYS A 161 0.53 7.26 -10.01
N PHE A 162 1.85 7.14 -10.07
CA PHE A 162 2.73 8.12 -10.74
C PHE A 162 3.79 7.49 -11.66
N THR A 163 4.02 6.18 -11.52
CA THR A 163 5.04 5.43 -12.26
C THR A 163 4.47 4.81 -13.54
N TYR A 164 3.15 4.70 -13.63
CA TYR A 164 2.44 4.19 -14.79
C TYR A 164 1.38 5.15 -15.32
N VAL A 165 1.16 5.12 -16.64
CA VAL A 165 0.02 5.76 -17.29
C VAL A 165 -0.82 4.67 -17.96
N MET A 166 -1.99 4.40 -17.38
CA MET A 166 -2.92 3.35 -17.84
C MET A 166 -3.81 3.79 -19.01
N LYS A 167 -3.95 5.11 -19.21
CA LYS A 167 -4.80 5.71 -20.24
C LYS A 167 -4.13 6.98 -20.75
N ASP A 168 -3.73 6.97 -22.01
CA ASP A 168 -3.22 8.15 -22.72
C ASP A 168 -4.37 8.87 -23.43
N LYS A 169 -4.52 10.18 -23.20
CA LYS A 169 -5.43 11.04 -23.97
C LYS A 169 -4.73 12.31 -24.42
N LEU A 170 -5.01 12.72 -25.65
CA LEU A 170 -4.48 13.94 -26.23
C LEU A 170 -4.70 15.15 -25.30
N GLY A 171 -3.60 15.82 -24.92
CA GLY A 171 -3.62 17.03 -24.10
C GLY A 171 -3.83 16.80 -22.59
N ASP A 172 -3.78 15.56 -22.09
CA ASP A 172 -3.88 15.27 -20.66
C ASP A 172 -2.59 15.59 -19.86
N GLY A 173 -1.48 15.84 -20.56
CA GLY A 173 -0.19 16.17 -19.97
C GLY A 173 0.87 15.08 -20.17
N PHE A 174 0.48 13.89 -20.62
CA PHE A 174 1.37 12.83 -21.04
C PHE A 174 1.62 12.88 -22.55
N GLY A 175 2.82 12.48 -22.97
CA GLY A 175 3.10 12.19 -24.37
C GLY A 175 4.07 11.04 -24.47
N VAL A 176 3.66 9.93 -25.10
CA VAL A 176 4.39 8.66 -25.17
C VAL A 176 5.88 8.86 -25.51
N ASN A 177 6.19 9.56 -26.60
CA ASN A 177 7.59 9.76 -27.03
C ASN A 177 8.42 10.66 -26.09
N ARG A 178 7.77 11.56 -25.35
CA ARG A 178 8.42 12.53 -24.47
C ARG A 178 8.61 12.00 -23.06
N ASP A 179 7.60 11.31 -22.53
CA ASP A 179 7.44 11.06 -21.10
C ASP A 179 7.49 9.56 -20.72
N ALA A 180 7.33 8.65 -21.68
CA ALA A 180 7.50 7.23 -21.41
C ALA A 180 8.99 6.89 -21.21
N ALA A 181 9.27 6.00 -20.27
CA ALA A 181 10.60 5.45 -20.06
C ALA A 181 11.00 4.56 -21.23
N LYS A 182 12.30 4.32 -21.36
CA LYS A 182 12.86 3.40 -22.36
C LYS A 182 13.56 2.22 -21.71
N PHE A 183 13.41 1.04 -22.30
CA PHE A 183 14.25 -0.12 -22.00
C PHE A 183 15.70 0.11 -22.46
N VAL A 184 16.61 -0.76 -22.02
CA VAL A 184 18.01 -0.76 -22.48
C VAL A 184 18.12 -0.95 -24.00
N SER A 185 17.16 -1.66 -24.61
CA SER A 185 17.01 -1.76 -26.07
C SER A 185 16.62 -0.44 -26.76
N ARG A 186 16.39 0.63 -26.00
CA ARG A 186 15.92 1.96 -26.41
C ARG A 186 14.47 2.01 -26.91
N GLU A 187 13.76 0.89 -26.85
CA GLU A 187 12.34 0.80 -27.12
C GLU A 187 11.56 1.46 -25.98
N ILE A 188 10.40 2.03 -26.32
CA ILE A 188 9.48 2.60 -25.33
C ILE A 188 9.00 1.49 -24.42
N ALA A 189 8.99 1.74 -23.11
CA ALA A 189 8.51 0.81 -22.10
C ALA A 189 6.97 0.76 -22.09
N LYS A 190 6.41 0.24 -23.18
CA LYS A 190 5.00 -0.13 -23.33
C LYS A 190 4.82 -1.54 -22.76
N LEU A 191 3.95 -1.65 -21.77
CA LEU A 191 3.62 -2.87 -21.05
C LEU A 191 2.15 -3.23 -21.31
N TYR A 192 1.77 -4.46 -20.99
CA TYR A 192 0.41 -4.97 -21.18
C TYR A 192 -0.11 -5.53 -19.86
N THR A 193 -1.41 -5.38 -19.61
CA THR A 193 -2.05 -6.03 -18.44
C THR A 193 -1.99 -7.55 -18.59
N LEU A 194 -2.18 -8.26 -17.48
CA LEU A 194 -2.39 -9.70 -17.50
C LEU A 194 -3.85 -9.98 -17.82
N ASP A 195 -4.12 -10.84 -18.80
CA ASP A 195 -5.45 -11.40 -18.99
C ASP A 195 -5.75 -12.36 -17.83
N PRO A 196 -6.78 -12.10 -17.00
CA PRO A 196 -7.06 -12.91 -15.81
C PRO A 196 -7.67 -14.29 -16.13
N ILE A 197 -8.11 -14.52 -17.37
CA ILE A 197 -8.75 -15.78 -17.80
C ILE A 197 -7.69 -16.77 -18.29
N ILE A 198 -6.78 -16.31 -19.15
CA ILE A 198 -5.76 -17.18 -19.78
C ILE A 198 -4.36 -17.01 -19.18
N TYR A 199 -4.19 -16.07 -18.24
CA TYR A 199 -2.91 -15.77 -17.57
C TYR A 199 -1.77 -15.45 -18.54
N GLN A 200 -2.09 -14.71 -19.60
CA GLN A 200 -1.11 -14.24 -20.59
C GLN A 200 -1.02 -12.72 -20.64
N THR A 201 0.13 -12.21 -21.08
CA THR A 201 0.37 -10.77 -21.20
C THR A 201 1.17 -10.48 -22.47
N ASN A 202 0.47 -10.10 -23.53
CA ASN A 202 1.07 -9.57 -24.76
C ASN A 202 0.01 -8.80 -25.56
N GLU A 203 0.44 -8.23 -26.68
CA GLU A 203 -0.41 -7.43 -27.56
C GLU A 203 -1.38 -8.25 -28.43
N ASP A 204 -1.21 -9.57 -28.46
CA ASP A 204 -2.01 -10.48 -29.29
C ASP A 204 -3.34 -10.87 -28.61
N TYR A 205 -3.54 -10.52 -27.34
CA TYR A 205 -4.73 -10.87 -26.56
C TYR A 205 -5.66 -9.68 -26.33
N GLU A 206 -6.96 -9.90 -26.55
CA GLU A 206 -8.00 -8.86 -26.54
C GLU A 206 -8.16 -8.17 -25.17
N ASN A 207 -7.95 -8.89 -24.06
CA ASN A 207 -8.08 -8.33 -22.70
C ASN A 207 -6.78 -7.76 -22.13
N CYS A 208 -5.75 -7.58 -22.96
CA CYS A 208 -4.47 -7.03 -22.56
C CYS A 208 -4.36 -5.55 -22.95
N ASP A 209 -4.73 -4.66 -22.01
CA ASP A 209 -4.64 -3.22 -22.24
C ASP A 209 -3.19 -2.72 -22.17
N PRO A 210 -2.75 -1.90 -23.14
CA PRO A 210 -1.44 -1.30 -23.09
C PRO A 210 -1.37 -0.18 -22.05
N TYR A 211 -0.26 -0.11 -21.33
CA TYR A 211 0.08 1.00 -20.45
C TYR A 211 1.58 1.32 -20.55
N TYR A 212 1.97 2.49 -20.04
CA TYR A 212 3.35 2.96 -20.17
C TYR A 212 4.01 3.13 -18.81
N LEU A 213 5.20 2.57 -18.66
CA LEU A 213 6.13 2.99 -17.61
C LEU A 213 6.65 4.38 -17.96
N VAL A 214 6.62 5.32 -17.01
CA VAL A 214 7.03 6.71 -17.26
C VAL A 214 8.42 7.02 -16.72
N LYS A 215 9.04 8.07 -17.27
CA LYS A 215 10.36 8.53 -16.84
C LYS A 215 10.34 9.00 -15.38
N PRO A 216 11.39 8.71 -14.59
CA PRO A 216 11.49 9.20 -13.21
C PRO A 216 11.31 10.72 -13.08
N SER A 217 11.86 11.52 -14.01
CA SER A 217 11.69 12.98 -14.00
C SER A 217 10.23 13.42 -14.20
N TYR A 218 9.47 12.70 -15.02
CA TYR A 218 8.05 12.96 -15.25
C TYR A 218 7.21 12.56 -14.02
N THR A 219 7.53 11.41 -13.42
CA THR A 219 6.95 10.95 -12.15
C THR A 219 7.09 12.01 -11.06
N ILE A 220 8.32 12.47 -10.77
CA ILE A 220 8.57 13.45 -9.71
C ILE A 220 7.86 14.79 -9.98
N ALA A 221 7.92 15.29 -11.22
CA ALA A 221 7.25 16.54 -11.58
C ALA A 221 5.71 16.47 -11.44
N ASN A 222 5.13 15.29 -11.65
CA ASN A 222 3.69 15.09 -11.49
C ASN A 222 3.28 14.96 -10.02
N ILE A 223 4.12 14.42 -9.14
CA ILE A 223 3.88 14.43 -7.69
C ILE A 223 3.73 15.89 -7.22
N ASP A 224 4.63 16.79 -7.64
CA ASP A 224 4.56 18.21 -7.25
C ASP A 224 3.27 18.88 -7.71
N LYS A 225 2.89 18.68 -8.98
CA LYS A 225 1.62 19.21 -9.51
C LYS A 225 0.41 18.65 -8.78
N TYR A 226 0.43 17.34 -8.50
CA TYR A 226 -0.65 16.65 -7.81
C TYR A 226 -0.82 17.18 -6.39
N VAL A 227 0.25 17.21 -5.59
CA VAL A 227 0.24 17.69 -4.20
C VAL A 227 -0.22 19.15 -4.13
N ASN A 228 0.31 20.01 -5.00
CA ASN A 228 -0.15 21.40 -5.11
C ASN A 228 -1.64 21.50 -5.44
N THR A 229 -2.14 20.62 -6.31
CA THR A 229 -3.55 20.60 -6.69
C THR A 229 -4.46 20.15 -5.55
N ILE A 230 -4.16 19.03 -4.89
CA ILE A 230 -4.98 18.54 -3.77
C ILE A 230 -4.99 19.52 -2.60
N SER A 231 -3.86 20.16 -2.33
CA SER A 231 -3.74 21.14 -1.26
C SER A 231 -4.51 22.43 -1.59
N SER A 232 -4.18 23.07 -2.71
CA SER A 232 -4.71 24.39 -3.06
C SER A 232 -6.17 24.35 -3.52
N SER A 233 -6.57 23.25 -4.16
CA SER A 233 -7.93 23.12 -4.70
C SER A 233 -8.88 22.43 -3.74
N TYR A 234 -8.43 21.42 -3.00
CA TYR A 234 -9.35 20.55 -2.26
C TYR A 234 -9.14 20.59 -0.74
N GLY A 235 -8.05 21.19 -0.25
CA GLY A 235 -7.75 21.31 1.18
C GLY A 235 -7.16 20.06 1.81
N VAL A 236 -6.68 19.11 1.00
CA VAL A 236 -6.00 17.89 1.47
C VAL A 236 -4.51 18.00 1.21
N LYS A 237 -3.68 17.71 2.21
CA LYS A 237 -2.22 17.74 2.08
C LYS A 237 -1.60 16.35 1.95
N ASN A 238 -2.26 15.33 2.51
CA ASN A 238 -1.69 14.00 2.63
C ASN A 238 -1.90 13.20 1.33
N VAL A 239 -0.88 12.42 0.97
CA VAL A 239 -0.83 11.67 -0.30
C VAL A 239 -0.72 10.17 -0.05
N GLY A 240 -1.55 9.41 -0.76
CA GLY A 240 -1.40 7.96 -0.89
C GLY A 240 -0.60 7.64 -2.15
N PHE A 241 0.48 6.90 -1.98
CA PHE A 241 1.32 6.40 -3.05
C PHE A 241 1.09 4.92 -3.27
N GLU A 242 0.43 4.61 -4.38
CA GLU A 242 0.15 3.25 -4.78
C GLU A 242 1.37 2.57 -5.42
N ASP A 243 2.24 3.34 -6.10
CA ASP A 243 3.41 2.81 -6.82
C ASP A 243 4.76 3.43 -6.44
N ILE A 244 4.78 4.63 -5.81
CA ILE A 244 6.00 5.22 -5.24
C ILE A 244 6.35 4.49 -3.94
N GLY A 245 7.61 4.11 -3.78
CA GLY A 245 8.07 3.27 -2.69
C GLY A 245 7.92 1.77 -2.95
N ASN A 246 7.23 1.36 -4.02
CA ASN A 246 7.11 -0.04 -4.44
C ASN A 246 7.81 -0.29 -5.79
N THR A 247 7.54 0.56 -6.79
CA THR A 247 8.09 0.44 -8.14
C THR A 247 9.28 1.37 -8.36
N LEU A 248 10.37 0.85 -8.94
CA LEU A 248 11.52 1.63 -9.39
C LEU A 248 11.68 1.56 -10.91
N ALA A 249 11.23 2.63 -11.57
CA ALA A 249 11.44 2.83 -13.00
C ALA A 249 12.88 3.29 -13.29
N GLY A 250 13.52 2.71 -14.29
CA GLY A 250 14.69 3.31 -14.94
C GLY A 250 14.29 3.97 -16.27
N ASP A 251 15.09 4.89 -16.77
CA ASP A 251 15.00 5.37 -18.15
C ASP A 251 16.37 5.22 -18.83
N TYR A 252 16.46 4.31 -19.80
CA TYR A 252 17.71 4.05 -20.52
C TYR A 252 17.79 4.83 -21.85
N ASN A 253 17.12 5.99 -21.91
CA ASN A 253 17.30 6.94 -22.99
C ASN A 253 18.74 7.50 -23.00
N PRO A 254 19.52 7.32 -24.10
CA PRO A 254 20.91 7.78 -24.15
C PRO A 254 21.12 9.28 -23.91
N LYS A 255 20.09 10.10 -24.15
CA LYS A 255 20.15 11.56 -23.93
C LYS A 255 19.90 11.99 -22.49
N ALA A 256 19.26 11.15 -21.68
CA ALA A 256 18.80 11.48 -20.33
C ALA A 256 18.63 10.22 -19.48
N ARG A 257 19.71 9.45 -19.37
CA ARG A 257 19.70 8.16 -18.66
C ARG A 257 19.46 8.35 -17.16
N VAL A 258 18.57 7.53 -16.60
CA VAL A 258 18.31 7.41 -15.16
C VAL A 258 18.33 5.94 -14.77
N SER A 259 19.28 5.55 -13.92
CA SER A 259 19.34 4.23 -13.29
C SER A 259 18.28 4.06 -12.21
N ARG A 260 18.04 2.81 -11.79
CA ARG A 260 17.06 2.53 -10.71
C ARG A 260 17.45 3.12 -9.36
N GLU A 261 18.74 3.12 -9.01
CA GLU A 261 19.21 3.75 -7.76
C GLU A 261 19.10 5.28 -7.83
N ALA A 262 19.42 5.91 -8.97
CA ALA A 262 19.11 7.33 -9.17
C ALA A 262 17.61 7.63 -9.03
N SER A 263 16.72 6.79 -9.61
CA SER A 263 15.27 6.94 -9.43
C SER A 263 14.83 6.73 -7.98
N MET A 264 15.45 5.80 -7.25
CA MET A 264 15.18 5.57 -5.83
C MET A 264 15.52 6.81 -5.01
N ASN A 265 16.69 7.41 -5.23
CA ASN A 265 17.10 8.64 -4.55
C ASN A 265 16.14 9.80 -4.86
N MET A 266 15.67 9.92 -6.11
CA MET A 266 14.64 10.91 -6.47
C MET A 266 13.31 10.70 -5.73
N GLN A 267 12.87 9.45 -5.53
CA GLN A 267 11.68 9.15 -4.73
C GLN A 267 11.90 9.46 -3.26
N VAL A 268 13.06 9.07 -2.69
CA VAL A 268 13.46 9.37 -1.30
C VAL A 268 13.44 10.87 -1.04
N ASP A 269 14.11 11.66 -1.88
CA ASP A 269 14.17 13.12 -1.74
C ASP A 269 12.78 13.73 -1.80
N LYS A 270 11.90 13.20 -2.68
CA LYS A 270 10.52 13.68 -2.79
C LYS A 270 9.70 13.35 -1.54
N MET A 271 9.74 12.12 -1.06
CA MET A 271 9.01 11.72 0.15
C MET A 271 9.51 12.49 1.38
N LYS A 272 10.82 12.69 1.51
CA LYS A 272 11.41 13.51 2.56
C LYS A 272 10.91 14.95 2.51
N ALA A 273 10.93 15.59 1.33
CA ALA A 273 10.43 16.96 1.16
C ALA A 273 8.94 17.09 1.52
N LEU A 274 8.12 16.08 1.21
CA LEU A 274 6.71 16.06 1.59
C LEU A 274 6.54 16.04 3.12
N LYS A 275 7.29 15.17 3.80
CA LYS A 275 7.29 15.09 5.27
C LYS A 275 7.76 16.40 5.91
N GLU A 276 8.84 17.00 5.41
CA GLU A 276 9.35 18.30 5.86
C GLU A 276 8.34 19.44 5.66
N SER A 277 7.50 19.36 4.62
CA SER A 277 6.41 20.32 4.37
C SER A 277 5.17 20.11 5.25
N GLY A 278 5.18 19.07 6.11
CA GLY A 278 4.07 18.70 6.99
C GLY A 278 2.97 17.89 6.31
N SER A 279 3.24 17.28 5.16
CA SER A 279 2.31 16.33 4.52
C SER A 279 2.57 14.93 5.06
N LEU A 280 1.49 14.18 5.33
CA LEU A 280 1.61 12.76 5.64
C LEU A 280 1.64 11.93 4.36
N VAL A 281 2.38 10.82 4.40
CA VAL A 281 2.57 9.90 3.27
C VAL A 281 2.11 8.50 3.64
N MET A 282 1.22 7.93 2.83
CA MET A 282 0.88 6.51 2.89
C MET A 282 1.48 5.80 1.68
N THR A 283 2.11 4.64 1.87
CA THR A 283 2.67 3.83 0.77
C THR A 283 2.08 2.43 0.76
N THR A 284 1.85 1.87 -0.42
CA THR A 284 1.50 0.45 -0.59
C THR A 284 2.76 -0.41 -0.67
N THR A 285 2.80 -1.54 0.05
CA THR A 285 3.92 -2.47 0.28
C THR A 285 5.12 -1.87 1.01
N GLY A 286 5.61 -0.71 0.57
CA GLY A 286 6.66 0.06 1.24
C GLY A 286 8.02 -0.63 1.29
N ASN A 287 8.79 -0.58 0.21
CA ASN A 287 10.20 -1.00 0.23
C ASN A 287 10.98 -0.20 1.28
N GLN A 288 12.06 -0.79 1.79
CA GLN A 288 12.87 -0.22 2.89
C GLN A 288 13.29 1.26 2.68
N TYR A 289 13.57 1.69 1.44
CA TYR A 289 13.97 3.09 1.19
C TYR A 289 12.83 4.09 1.39
N ALA A 290 11.58 3.65 1.30
CA ALA A 290 10.39 4.48 1.41
C ALA A 290 9.84 4.51 2.85
N VAL A 291 9.91 3.38 3.57
CA VAL A 291 9.37 3.22 4.92
C VAL A 291 9.74 4.35 5.90
N PRO A 292 11.00 4.83 5.97
CA PRO A 292 11.36 5.94 6.86
C PRO A 292 10.56 7.24 6.67
N TYR A 293 10.05 7.44 5.46
CA TYR A 293 9.33 8.63 5.06
C TYR A 293 7.83 8.39 4.91
N SER A 294 7.34 7.19 5.25
CA SER A 294 5.93 6.85 5.30
C SER A 294 5.38 7.02 6.73
N ASP A 295 4.16 7.53 6.83
CA ASP A 295 3.39 7.60 8.07
C ASP A 295 2.55 6.35 8.29
N TYR A 296 2.17 5.67 7.20
CA TYR A 296 1.52 4.37 7.21
C TYR A 296 1.91 3.54 5.97
N VAL A 297 2.10 2.23 6.13
CA VAL A 297 2.37 1.30 5.02
C VAL A 297 1.22 0.29 4.90
N THR A 298 0.42 0.36 3.84
CA THR A 298 -0.60 -0.69 3.58
C THR A 298 0.02 -1.84 2.80
N ASP A 299 -0.58 -3.03 2.85
CA ASP A 299 -0.17 -4.20 2.06
C ASP A 299 1.32 -4.56 2.21
N MET A 300 1.86 -4.41 3.43
CA MET A 300 3.18 -4.95 3.75
C MET A 300 3.10 -6.47 3.70
N ASP A 301 4.13 -7.11 3.15
CA ASP A 301 4.24 -8.57 3.16
C ASP A 301 4.46 -9.06 4.61
N ILE A 302 3.35 -9.35 5.30
CA ILE A 302 3.33 -9.92 6.66
C ILE A 302 3.12 -11.44 6.63
N ASP A 303 2.74 -11.99 5.48
CA ASP A 303 2.60 -13.42 5.25
C ASP A 303 3.48 -13.85 4.07
N THR A 304 3.95 -15.10 4.13
CA THR A 304 4.74 -15.67 3.04
C THR A 304 3.84 -16.22 1.95
N LYS A 305 4.14 -15.88 0.69
CA LYS A 305 3.59 -16.61 -0.44
C LYS A 305 4.08 -18.06 -0.36
N ALA A 306 3.15 -19.00 -0.30
CA ALA A 306 3.46 -20.43 -0.21
C ALA A 306 4.29 -20.86 -1.42
N VAL A 307 5.61 -20.99 -1.23
CA VAL A 307 6.50 -21.65 -2.18
C VAL A 307 7.10 -22.87 -1.49
N ASN A 308 7.09 -24.02 -2.19
CA ASN A 308 7.47 -25.33 -1.63
C ASN A 308 8.94 -25.46 -1.18
N ILE A 309 9.71 -24.38 -1.20
CA ILE A 309 11.14 -24.33 -0.86
C ILE A 309 11.44 -23.60 0.46
N ILE A 310 10.42 -23.07 1.14
CA ILE A 310 10.58 -22.36 2.42
C ILE A 310 10.26 -23.33 3.56
N ASP A 311 11.21 -23.52 4.48
CA ASP A 311 11.03 -24.36 5.67
C ASP A 311 10.20 -23.65 6.75
N GLU A 312 10.49 -22.39 7.05
CA GLU A 312 9.83 -21.60 8.10
C GLU A 312 9.79 -20.11 7.72
N SER A 313 8.69 -19.44 8.09
CA SER A 313 8.56 -17.99 7.97
C SER A 313 8.65 -17.33 9.35
N VAL A 314 9.36 -16.19 9.42
CA VAL A 314 9.51 -15.41 10.65
C VAL A 314 9.25 -13.93 10.37
N PRO A 315 8.65 -13.17 11.30
CA PRO A 315 8.32 -11.76 11.11
C PRO A 315 9.55 -10.84 11.25
N PHE A 316 10.64 -11.13 10.54
CA PHE A 316 11.93 -10.45 10.70
C PHE A 316 11.83 -8.93 10.50
N TYR A 317 11.16 -8.52 9.42
CA TYR A 317 11.04 -7.11 9.07
C TYR A 317 10.10 -6.38 10.05
N GLN A 318 9.01 -7.04 10.44
CA GLN A 318 8.06 -6.53 11.42
C GLN A 318 8.69 -6.37 12.80
N ILE A 319 9.53 -7.31 13.26
CA ILE A 319 10.32 -7.15 14.49
C ILE A 319 11.22 -5.91 14.42
N ALA A 320 11.82 -5.65 13.25
CA ALA A 320 12.71 -4.52 13.06
C ALA A 320 11.98 -3.16 12.99
N LEU A 321 10.71 -3.14 12.60
CA LEU A 321 9.94 -1.92 12.32
C LEU A 321 8.84 -1.59 13.32
N HIS A 322 8.27 -2.59 14.01
CA HIS A 322 7.14 -2.39 14.90
C HIS A 322 7.47 -1.35 15.98
N GLY A 323 6.57 -0.39 16.19
CA GLY A 323 6.79 0.76 17.06
C GLY A 323 7.54 1.93 16.42
N LEU A 324 8.05 1.83 15.18
CA LEU A 324 8.68 2.94 14.43
C LEU A 324 7.80 3.46 13.29
N VAL A 325 7.01 2.58 12.68
CA VAL A 325 6.10 2.88 11.57
C VAL A 325 4.87 1.99 11.70
N ASN A 326 3.69 2.55 11.41
CA ASN A 326 2.46 1.76 11.38
C ASN A 326 2.33 1.10 10.01
N TYR A 327 1.95 -0.17 10.01
CA TYR A 327 1.74 -0.94 8.80
C TYR A 327 0.56 -1.89 8.94
N SER A 328 0.02 -2.36 7.83
CA SER A 328 -0.94 -3.45 7.76
C SER A 328 -0.49 -4.52 6.78
N GLY A 329 -1.07 -5.71 6.89
CA GLY A 329 -1.11 -6.67 5.78
C GLY A 329 -2.06 -6.23 4.68
N SER A 330 -2.52 -7.20 3.88
CA SER A 330 -3.54 -6.96 2.86
C SER A 330 -4.90 -6.64 3.47
N ALA A 331 -5.79 -6.04 2.69
CA ALA A 331 -7.15 -5.76 3.14
C ALA A 331 -7.85 -7.05 3.56
N ILE A 332 -8.34 -7.12 4.80
CA ILE A 332 -8.88 -8.33 5.43
C ILE A 332 -10.05 -8.89 4.61
N ASN A 333 -10.98 -8.02 4.22
CA ASN A 333 -12.16 -8.39 3.43
C ASN A 333 -11.85 -8.77 1.97
N LEU A 334 -10.61 -8.63 1.52
CA LEU A 334 -10.15 -9.06 0.19
C LEU A 334 -9.01 -10.08 0.27
N SER A 335 -8.71 -10.58 1.46
CA SER A 335 -7.67 -11.59 1.65
C SER A 335 -8.18 -12.98 1.29
N GLU A 336 -7.26 -13.89 0.96
CA GLU A 336 -7.61 -15.27 0.58
C GLU A 336 -8.27 -16.03 1.75
N ASP A 337 -7.73 -15.87 2.96
CA ASP A 337 -8.35 -16.29 4.22
C ASP A 337 -8.31 -15.12 5.21
N GLU A 338 -9.51 -14.58 5.50
CA GLU A 338 -9.71 -13.44 6.39
C GLU A 338 -9.21 -13.71 7.79
N THR A 339 -9.42 -14.94 8.28
CA THR A 339 -9.01 -15.32 9.63
C THR A 339 -7.51 -15.46 9.71
N ASP A 340 -6.84 -16.02 8.70
CA ASP A 340 -5.38 -16.05 8.64
C ASP A 340 -4.77 -14.65 8.63
N MET A 341 -5.31 -13.73 7.82
CA MET A 341 -4.84 -12.35 7.77
C MET A 341 -5.04 -11.62 9.11
N ILE A 342 -6.16 -11.86 9.79
CA ILE A 342 -6.42 -11.34 11.14
C ILE A 342 -5.38 -11.87 12.13
N LEU A 343 -5.17 -13.19 12.17
CA LEU A 343 -4.21 -13.83 13.06
C LEU A 343 -2.78 -13.36 12.76
N LYS A 344 -2.42 -13.20 11.49
CA LYS A 344 -1.11 -12.70 11.06
C LYS A 344 -0.90 -11.24 11.46
N SER A 345 -1.95 -10.43 11.41
CA SER A 345 -1.90 -9.06 11.92
C SER A 345 -1.62 -9.04 13.43
N ALA A 346 -2.27 -9.93 14.20
CA ALA A 346 -2.00 -10.08 15.64
C ALA A 346 -0.58 -10.59 15.94
N GLU A 347 -0.10 -11.62 15.22
CA GLU A 347 1.25 -12.20 15.37
C GLU A 347 2.33 -11.15 15.09
N THR A 348 2.16 -10.36 14.04
CA THR A 348 3.20 -9.46 13.52
C THR A 348 3.09 -8.02 14.00
N GLY A 349 2.11 -7.69 14.85
CA GLY A 349 1.87 -6.33 15.32
C GLY A 349 1.30 -5.39 14.25
N ALA A 350 0.80 -5.93 13.14
CA ALA A 350 0.21 -5.12 12.07
C ALA A 350 -1.16 -4.56 12.47
N GLY A 351 -1.45 -3.34 12.01
CA GLY A 351 -2.77 -2.73 12.11
C GLY A 351 -3.79 -3.41 11.18
N LEU A 352 -5.06 -3.05 11.35
CA LEU A 352 -6.16 -3.58 10.54
C LEU A 352 -6.30 -2.80 9.24
N TYR A 353 -6.68 -3.49 8.16
CA TYR A 353 -6.91 -2.85 6.87
C TYR A 353 -8.16 -3.39 6.18
N PHE A 354 -9.00 -2.48 5.69
CA PHE A 354 -10.23 -2.80 4.97
C PHE A 354 -10.39 -1.93 3.73
N THR A 355 -10.98 -2.49 2.69
CA THR A 355 -11.37 -1.76 1.47
C THR A 355 -12.89 -1.68 1.36
N PHE A 356 -13.45 -0.48 1.23
CA PHE A 356 -14.89 -0.24 1.22
C PHE A 356 -15.39 0.51 -0.01
N MET A 357 -16.64 0.22 -0.36
CA MET A 357 -17.49 0.99 -1.26
C MET A 357 -18.91 1.14 -0.69
N ASN A 358 -19.62 2.19 -1.11
CA ASN A 358 -21.01 2.41 -0.70
C ASN A 358 -21.98 1.56 -1.51
N GLN A 359 -21.71 1.39 -2.80
CA GLN A 359 -22.56 0.58 -3.69
C GLN A 359 -22.49 -0.90 -3.30
N PRO A 360 -23.55 -1.69 -3.57
CA PRO A 360 -23.48 -3.14 -3.45
C PRO A 360 -22.50 -3.71 -4.48
N SER A 361 -21.78 -4.78 -4.15
CA SER A 361 -20.79 -5.38 -5.06
C SER A 361 -21.37 -5.83 -6.39
N SER A 362 -22.68 -6.06 -6.47
CA SER A 362 -23.39 -6.42 -7.71
C SER A 362 -23.25 -5.37 -8.82
N VAL A 363 -22.98 -4.09 -8.51
CA VAL A 363 -22.75 -3.07 -9.55
C VAL A 363 -21.45 -3.29 -10.33
N LEU A 364 -20.56 -4.14 -9.84
CA LEU A 364 -19.31 -4.52 -10.48
C LEU A 364 -19.45 -5.75 -11.38
N GLN A 365 -20.62 -6.39 -11.40
CA GLN A 365 -20.91 -7.45 -12.36
C GLN A 365 -20.74 -6.90 -13.78
N ASP A 366 -20.13 -7.70 -14.66
CA ASP A 366 -19.79 -7.33 -16.04
C ASP A 366 -18.83 -6.13 -16.17
N THR A 367 -18.04 -5.84 -15.12
CA THR A 367 -16.94 -4.86 -15.15
C THR A 367 -15.59 -5.54 -14.92
N ASP A 368 -14.49 -4.85 -15.27
CA ASP A 368 -13.12 -5.33 -15.05
C ASP A 368 -12.63 -5.23 -13.59
N TYR A 369 -13.56 -5.03 -12.63
CA TYR A 369 -13.24 -4.68 -11.23
C TYR A 369 -13.75 -5.72 -10.23
N THR A 370 -13.88 -6.97 -10.65
CA THR A 370 -14.40 -8.08 -9.81
C THR A 370 -13.54 -8.38 -8.59
N GLN A 371 -12.28 -7.90 -8.53
CA GLN A 371 -11.44 -8.01 -7.34
C GLN A 371 -12.02 -7.32 -6.10
N TYR A 372 -12.97 -6.39 -6.25
CA TYR A 372 -13.62 -5.71 -5.12
C TYR A 372 -14.91 -6.43 -4.66
N TYR A 373 -14.94 -7.76 -4.77
CA TYR A 373 -16.13 -8.58 -4.57
C TYR A 373 -16.76 -8.44 -3.16
N ALA A 374 -15.96 -8.17 -2.13
CA ALA A 374 -16.40 -8.09 -0.74
C ALA A 374 -16.16 -6.70 -0.13
N CYS A 375 -16.41 -5.62 -0.88
CA CYS A 375 -16.15 -4.26 -0.39
C CYS A 375 -17.39 -3.47 0.07
N ASN A 376 -18.61 -4.01 0.10
CA ASN A 376 -19.74 -3.20 0.55
C ASN A 376 -19.62 -2.81 2.04
N PHE A 377 -19.63 -1.50 2.33
CA PHE A 377 -19.44 -1.00 3.70
C PHE A 377 -20.54 -1.44 4.66
N THR A 378 -21.80 -1.45 4.23
CA THR A 378 -22.93 -1.82 5.08
C THR A 378 -22.80 -3.27 5.55
N ASP A 379 -22.41 -4.16 4.65
CA ASP A 379 -22.24 -5.59 4.95
C ASP A 379 -21.07 -5.85 5.90
N TRP A 380 -20.01 -5.06 5.80
CA TRP A 380 -18.77 -5.25 6.57
C TRP A 380 -18.65 -4.44 7.85
N LYS A 381 -19.49 -3.41 8.04
CA LYS A 381 -19.34 -2.45 9.13
C LYS A 381 -19.32 -3.11 10.50
N ASP A 382 -20.30 -3.96 10.80
CA ASP A 382 -20.45 -4.53 12.14
C ASP A 382 -19.29 -5.50 12.46
N THR A 383 -18.91 -6.35 11.51
CA THR A 383 -17.73 -7.22 11.60
C THR A 383 -16.43 -6.41 11.82
N THR A 384 -16.26 -5.32 11.07
CA THR A 384 -15.10 -4.42 11.19
C THR A 384 -15.01 -3.82 12.59
N LEU A 385 -16.13 -3.36 13.14
CA LEU A 385 -16.18 -2.73 14.46
C LEU A 385 -15.95 -3.74 15.59
N GLU A 386 -16.51 -4.95 15.48
CA GLU A 386 -16.26 -6.03 16.43
C GLU A 386 -14.78 -6.42 16.45
N LEU A 387 -14.19 -6.60 15.27
CA LEU A 387 -12.77 -6.92 15.13
C LEU A 387 -11.89 -5.80 15.69
N TYR A 388 -12.17 -4.55 15.33
CA TYR A 388 -11.42 -3.40 15.84
C TYR A 388 -11.49 -3.35 17.38
N LYS A 389 -12.67 -3.55 17.97
CA LYS A 389 -12.83 -3.57 19.43
C LYS A 389 -12.02 -4.70 20.07
N LYS A 390 -12.03 -5.91 19.49
CA LYS A 390 -11.21 -7.04 19.95
C LYS A 390 -9.73 -6.71 19.89
N PHE A 391 -9.25 -6.19 18.77
CA PHE A 391 -7.85 -5.78 18.61
C PHE A 391 -7.48 -4.66 19.57
N ASN A 392 -8.31 -3.63 19.70
CA ASN A 392 -7.97 -2.46 20.52
C ASN A 392 -7.93 -2.82 22.01
N THR A 393 -8.87 -3.65 22.47
CA THR A 393 -8.89 -4.16 23.85
C THR A 393 -7.65 -5.00 24.16
N ASN A 394 -7.24 -5.86 23.22
CA ASN A 394 -6.18 -6.81 23.46
C ASN A 394 -4.78 -6.27 23.13
N LEU A 395 -4.64 -5.38 22.15
CA LEU A 395 -3.34 -5.00 21.54
C LEU A 395 -3.16 -3.48 21.39
N GLY A 396 -4.15 -2.63 21.74
CA GLY A 396 -4.04 -1.18 21.50
C GLY A 396 -2.80 -0.54 22.14
N ASP A 397 -2.40 -1.03 23.31
CA ASP A 397 -1.22 -0.61 24.07
C ASP A 397 0.13 -1.18 23.56
N THR A 398 0.15 -1.91 22.45
CA THR A 398 1.37 -2.50 21.87
C THR A 398 1.89 -1.78 20.64
N TYR A 399 1.16 -0.84 20.04
CA TYR A 399 1.54 -0.21 18.77
C TYR A 399 2.67 0.82 18.86
N ASN A 400 2.92 1.36 20.06
CA ASN A 400 4.11 2.14 20.37
C ASN A 400 5.24 1.29 20.98
N GLN A 401 5.08 -0.03 21.08
CA GLN A 401 6.04 -0.92 21.74
C GLN A 401 6.92 -1.61 20.72
N PHE A 402 8.19 -1.84 21.01
CA PHE A 402 9.02 -2.72 20.20
C PHE A 402 8.62 -4.19 20.38
N ILE A 403 8.61 -4.97 19.29
CA ILE A 403 8.66 -6.43 19.40
C ILE A 403 10.07 -6.80 19.87
N THR A 404 10.13 -7.61 20.93
CA THR A 404 11.36 -8.05 21.61
C THR A 404 11.50 -9.57 21.66
N GLY A 405 10.43 -10.31 21.34
CA GLY A 405 10.43 -11.77 21.26
C GLY A 405 9.45 -12.26 20.19
N HIS A 406 9.82 -13.35 19.52
CA HIS A 406 8.93 -14.15 18.67
C HIS A 406 9.37 -15.60 18.77
N GLU A 407 8.47 -16.52 19.10
CA GLU A 407 8.77 -17.94 19.27
C GLU A 407 7.65 -18.84 18.72
N LYS A 408 8.04 -19.96 18.12
CA LYS A 408 7.14 -21.04 17.74
C LYS A 408 6.91 -21.93 18.96
N LEU A 409 5.71 -21.90 19.53
CA LEU A 409 5.35 -22.72 20.69
C LEU A 409 5.00 -24.15 20.28
N ALA A 410 4.32 -24.29 19.15
CA ALA A 410 3.96 -25.56 18.51
C ALA A 410 3.77 -25.33 17.01
N ASN A 411 3.53 -26.39 16.24
CA ASN A 411 3.14 -26.22 14.85
C ASN A 411 1.84 -25.39 14.76
N GLY A 412 1.85 -24.29 14.00
CA GLY A 412 0.72 -23.37 13.88
C GLY A 412 0.41 -22.57 15.15
N VAL A 413 1.30 -22.54 16.15
CA VAL A 413 1.14 -21.71 17.36
C VAL A 413 2.37 -20.87 17.61
N TYR A 414 2.19 -19.55 17.58
CA TYR A 414 3.28 -18.58 17.71
C TYR A 414 3.00 -17.61 18.85
N LYS A 415 4.07 -17.11 19.46
CA LYS A 415 3.99 -16.10 20.51
C LYS A 415 4.91 -14.94 20.18
N THR A 416 4.37 -13.72 20.26
CA THR A 416 5.09 -12.47 20.08
C THR A 416 5.09 -11.68 21.38
N THR A 417 6.25 -11.19 21.81
CA THR A 417 6.43 -10.44 23.05
C THR A 417 6.87 -9.01 22.77
N TYR A 418 6.20 -8.05 23.40
CA TYR A 418 6.45 -6.61 23.30
C TYR A 418 7.29 -6.12 24.48
N GLU A 419 7.93 -4.96 24.33
CA GLU A 419 8.87 -4.40 25.32
C GLU A 419 8.22 -4.13 26.70
N ASN A 420 6.91 -3.88 26.77
CA ASN A 420 6.16 -3.75 28.04
C ASN A 420 5.88 -5.10 28.73
N GLY A 421 6.40 -6.21 28.21
CA GLY A 421 6.20 -7.56 28.75
C GLY A 421 4.89 -8.21 28.34
N LYS A 422 4.02 -7.51 27.61
CA LYS A 422 2.80 -8.10 27.03
C LYS A 422 3.19 -9.05 25.91
N SER A 423 2.48 -10.17 25.80
CA SER A 423 2.64 -11.14 24.73
C SER A 423 1.30 -11.49 24.12
N VAL A 424 1.30 -11.72 22.80
CA VAL A 424 0.17 -12.27 22.05
C VAL A 424 0.52 -13.69 21.64
N ILE A 425 -0.41 -14.62 21.82
CA ILE A 425 -0.27 -16.02 21.42
C ILE A 425 -1.34 -16.28 20.38
N VAL A 426 -0.92 -16.69 19.19
CA VAL A 426 -1.78 -16.90 18.02
C VAL A 426 -1.83 -18.39 17.70
N ASN A 427 -3.03 -18.93 17.51
CA ASN A 427 -3.26 -20.33 17.17
C ASN A 427 -3.96 -20.44 15.81
N TYR A 428 -3.20 -20.82 14.80
CA TYR A 428 -3.69 -21.04 13.43
C TYR A 428 -4.44 -22.36 13.26
N ASN A 429 -4.30 -23.29 14.22
CA ASN A 429 -4.86 -24.63 14.09
C ASN A 429 -6.39 -24.65 14.29
N TYR A 430 -7.02 -25.73 13.81
CA TYR A 430 -8.43 -26.08 14.04
C TYR A 430 -8.64 -26.90 15.34
N ALA A 431 -7.73 -26.74 16.30
CA ALA A 431 -7.82 -27.35 17.61
C ALA A 431 -7.33 -26.34 18.65
N ASP A 432 -7.95 -26.37 19.82
CA ASP A 432 -7.52 -25.53 20.95
C ASP A 432 -6.09 -25.91 21.37
N TYR A 433 -5.31 -24.93 21.79
CA TYR A 433 -3.97 -25.11 22.33
C TYR A 433 -3.93 -24.75 23.82
N ASP A 434 -3.30 -25.57 24.66
CA ASP A 434 -3.09 -25.27 26.06
C ASP A 434 -1.72 -24.60 26.26
N TYR A 435 -1.73 -23.34 26.67
CA TYR A 435 -0.54 -22.62 27.09
C TYR A 435 -0.51 -22.49 28.61
N ASN A 436 0.19 -23.42 29.27
CA ASN A 436 0.37 -23.42 30.73
C ASN A 436 -0.96 -23.38 31.50
N GLY A 437 -1.96 -24.17 31.08
CA GLY A 437 -3.30 -24.20 31.67
C GLY A 437 -4.25 -23.10 31.17
N THR A 438 -3.80 -22.23 30.27
CA THR A 438 -4.64 -21.24 29.60
C THR A 438 -4.98 -21.70 28.18
N LYS A 439 -6.26 -21.84 27.89
CA LYS A 439 -6.74 -22.20 26.55
C LYS A 439 -6.54 -21.04 25.57
N VAL A 440 -5.80 -21.29 24.50
CA VAL A 440 -5.76 -20.49 23.27
C VAL A 440 -6.76 -21.13 22.30
N PRO A 441 -7.92 -20.51 22.03
CA PRO A 441 -8.91 -21.11 21.14
C PRO A 441 -8.34 -21.39 19.75
N GLN A 442 -8.87 -22.41 19.07
CA GLN A 442 -8.59 -22.63 17.65
C GLN A 442 -8.90 -21.39 16.81
N ARG A 443 -8.12 -21.16 15.75
CA ARG A 443 -8.31 -20.03 14.82
C ARG A 443 -8.44 -18.67 15.53
N ASP A 444 -7.77 -18.49 16.67
CA ASP A 444 -7.86 -17.28 17.49
C ASP A 444 -6.52 -16.93 18.17
N PHE A 445 -6.49 -15.79 18.85
CA PHE A 445 -5.38 -15.34 19.67
C PHE A 445 -5.83 -14.92 21.07
N ILE A 446 -4.91 -14.99 22.02
CA ILE A 446 -5.07 -14.41 23.36
C ILE A 446 -3.89 -13.50 23.68
N THR A 447 -4.04 -12.66 24.69
CA THR A 447 -2.92 -11.90 25.24
C THR A 447 -2.63 -12.30 26.68
N THR A 448 -1.36 -12.23 27.04
CA THR A 448 -0.85 -12.51 28.38
C THR A 448 0.12 -11.40 28.76
N THR A 449 0.14 -11.01 30.03
CA THR A 449 1.20 -10.16 30.56
C THR A 449 2.22 -11.05 31.26
N GLY A 450 3.49 -10.93 30.89
CA GLY A 450 4.55 -11.59 31.64
C GLY A 450 4.51 -11.13 33.09
N GLY A 451 4.26 -12.04 34.02
CA GLY A 451 4.65 -11.83 35.41
C GLY A 451 6.17 -11.65 35.40
N GLY A 452 6.64 -10.47 35.78
CA GLY A 452 8.07 -10.19 35.88
C GLY A 452 8.77 -11.34 36.61
N LYS A 453 9.79 -11.89 35.97
CA LYS A 453 10.82 -12.64 36.69
C LYS A 453 11.94 -11.70 37.07
#